data_AF-A0AA37V5C7-F1
#
_entry.id   AF-A0AA37V5C7-F1
#
_cell.length_a   1.000
_cell.length_b   1.000
_cell.length_c   1.000
_cell.angle_alpha   90.00
_cell.angle_beta   90.00
_cell.angle_gamma   90.00
#
_symmetry.space_group_name_H-M   'P 1'
#
loop_
_entity.id
_entity.type
_entity.pdbx_description
1 polymer ?
#
loop_
_entity_poly.entity_id
_entity_poly.type
_entity_poly.pdbx_seq_one_letter_code
_entity_poly.pdbx_strand_id
1 'polypeptide(L)' 'MKQSDLFRDNAENCLHLAERAGGDPAFRRYSRMAESWRALAFEQDWLDGEVPPMPVGNAGARFEM' A
#
# COMPACT_ATOMS: atom_id res chain seq x y z
N MET A 1 -11.52 1.50 15.30
CA MET A 1 -10.66 1.92 14.18
C MET A 1 -9.40 1.10 14.27
N LYS A 2 -9.09 0.31 13.24
CA LYS A 2 -7.90 -0.54 13.23
C LYS A 2 -6.68 0.28 12.81
N GLN A 3 -5.49 -0.25 13.07
CA GLN A 3 -4.24 0.40 12.66
C GLN A 3 -4.11 0.47 11.13
N SER A 4 -4.61 -0.54 10.41
CA SER A 4 -4.66 -0.51 8.94
C SER A 4 -5.62 0.56 8.40
N ASP A 5 -6.73 0.86 9.09
CA ASP A 5 -7.62 1.97 8.75
C ASP A 5 -6.91 3.32 8.86
N LEU A 6 -6.16 3.55 9.94
CA LEU A 6 -5.36 4.78 10.11
C LEU A 6 -4.34 4.97 8.99
N PHE A 7 -3.71 3.88 8.54
CA PHE A 7 -2.78 3.93 7.41
C PHE A 7 -3.49 4.25 6.09
N ARG A 8 -4.71 3.73 5.86
CA ARG A 8 -5.52 4.10 4.68
C ARG A 8 -5.89 5.58 4.70
N ASP A 9 -6.32 6.11 5.84
CA ASP A 9 -6.64 7.53 6.00
C ASP A 9 -5.41 8.42 5.71
N ASN A 10 -4.23 8.01 6.19
CA ASN A 10 -2.98 8.70 5.87
C ASN A 10 -2.66 8.68 4.37
N ALA A 11 -2.93 7.56 3.69
CA ALA A 11 -2.75 7.46 2.25
C ALA A 11 -3.68 8.43 1.50
N GLU A 12 -4.96 8.50 1.88
CA GLU A 12 -5.91 9.46 1.28
C GLU A 12 -5.50 10.91 1.52
N ASN A 13 -5.08 11.24 2.74
CA ASN A 13 -4.56 12.57 3.05
C ASN A 13 -3.34 12.94 2.20
N CYS A 14 -2.43 11.98 1.95
CA CYS A 14 -1.30 12.20 1.06
C CYS A 14 -1.76 12.45 -0.39
N LEU A 15 -2.81 11.78 -0.87
CA LEU A 15 -3.34 12.04 -2.20
C LEU A 15 -3.99 13.44 -2.31
N HIS A 16 -4.75 13.87 -1.31
CA HIS A 16 -5.27 15.24 -1.27
C HIS A 16 -4.15 16.30 -1.27
N LEU A 17 -3.01 16.01 -0.63
CA LEU A 17 -1.83 16.87 -0.69
C LEU A 17 -1.16 16.85 -2.08
N ALA A 18 -1.12 15.68 -2.74
CA ALA A 18 -0.60 15.54 -4.09
C ALA A 18 -1.44 16.37 -5.09
N GLU A 19 -2.77 16.26 -5.03
CA GLU A 19 -3.69 17.01 -5.89
C GLU A 19 -3.52 18.54 -5.78
N ARG A 20 -3.17 19.02 -4.58
CA ARG A 20 -2.96 20.44 -4.30
C ARG A 20 -1.52 20.90 -4.50
N ALA A 21 -0.61 19.97 -4.82
CA ALA A 21 0.81 20.30 -4.96
C ALA A 21 1.03 21.13 -6.23
N GLY A 22 1.62 22.33 -6.07
CA GLY A 22 1.87 23.25 -7.18
C GLY A 22 2.96 22.84 -8.17
N GLY A 23 3.50 21.60 -8.09
CA GLY A 23 4.53 21.14 -9.00
C GLY A 23 4.90 19.66 -8.87
N ASP A 24 5.51 19.15 -9.93
CA ASP A 24 5.89 17.74 -10.13
C ASP A 24 6.66 17.09 -8.98
N PRO A 25 7.69 17.74 -8.37
CA PRO A 25 8.43 17.11 -7.28
C PRO A 25 7.57 16.86 -6.04
N ALA A 26 6.71 17.83 -5.68
CA ALA A 26 5.85 17.72 -4.52
C ALA A 26 4.72 16.71 -4.76
N PHE A 27 4.12 16.71 -5.96
CA PHE A 27 3.16 15.70 -6.38
C PHE A 27 3.75 14.29 -6.23
N ARG A 28 4.91 14.02 -6.85
CA ARG A 28 5.58 12.71 -6.81
C ARG A 28 5.93 12.27 -5.38
N ARG A 29 6.35 13.21 -4.53
CA ARG A 29 6.65 12.93 -3.12
C ARG A 29 5.40 12.44 -2.39
N TYR A 30 4.29 13.16 -2.50
CA TYR A 30 3.06 12.79 -1.80
C TYR A 30 2.44 11.50 -2.35
N SER A 31 2.49 11.27 -3.66
CA SER A 31 2.02 10.00 -4.25
C SER A 31 2.80 8.79 -3.72
N ARG A 32 4.13 8.88 -3.62
CA ARG A 32 4.96 7.80 -3.05
C ARG A 32 4.67 7.56 -1.56
N MET A 33 4.38 8.61 -0.81
CA MET A 33 3.95 8.47 0.59
C MET A 33 2.61 7.75 0.68
N ALA A 34 1.64 8.09 -0.19
CA ALA A 34 0.35 7.40 -0.24
C ALA A 34 0.50 5.90 -0.55
N GLU A 35 1.35 5.55 -1.52
CA GLU A 35 1.68 4.15 -1.84
C GLU A 35 2.29 3.41 -0.64
N SER A 36 3.21 4.07 0.06
CA SER A 36 3.89 3.50 1.23
C SER A 36 2.90 3.25 2.38
N TRP A 37 1.98 4.18 2.62
CA TRP A 37 0.91 4.00 3.61
C TRP A 37 -0.04 2.86 3.25
N ARG A 38 -0.40 2.70 1.96
CA ARG A 38 -1.21 1.57 1.50
C ARG A 38 -0.49 0.23 1.69
N ALA A 39 0.81 0.18 1.42
CA ALA A 39 1.60 -1.02 1.66
C ALA A 39 1.63 -1.39 3.16
N LEU A 40 1.79 -0.41 4.05
CA LEU A 40 1.71 -0.64 5.49
C LEU A 40 0.33 -1.09 5.95
N ALA A 41 -0.75 -0.54 5.39
CA ALA A 41 -2.11 -0.99 5.68
C ALA A 41 -2.32 -2.46 5.29
N PHE A 42 -1.84 -2.85 4.11
CA PHE A 42 -1.90 -4.23 3.65
C PHE A 42 -1.09 -5.18 4.55
N GLU A 43 0.14 -4.79 4.89
CA GLU A 43 0.98 -5.59 5.79
C GLU A 43 0.33 -5.75 7.17
N GLN A 44 -0.29 -4.70 7.70
CA GLN A 44 -0.99 -4.77 8.98
C GLN A 44 -2.18 -5.74 8.92
N ASP A 45 -2.98 -5.70 7.86
CA ASP A 45 -4.06 -6.67 7.68
C ASP A 45 -3.55 -8.11 7.52
N TRP A 46 -2.38 -8.31 6.90
CA TRP A 46 -1.74 -9.62 6.83
C TRP A 46 -1.30 -10.11 8.22
N LEU A 47 -0.66 -9.25 9.01
CA LEU A 47 -0.25 -9.55 10.38
C LEU A 47 -1.44 -9.84 11.31
N ASP A 48 -2.55 -9.13 11.10
CA ASP A 48 -3.79 -9.30 11.86
C ASP A 48 -4.60 -10.54 11.39
N GLY A 49 -4.17 -11.21 10.31
CA GLY A 49 -4.82 -12.40 9.76
C GLY A 49 -6.08 -12.12 8.93
N GLU A 50 -6.35 -10.87 8.58
CA GLU A 50 -7.49 -10.44 7.76
C GLU A 50 -7.25 -10.73 6.27
N VAL A 51 -5.98 -10.72 5.83
CA VAL A 51 -5.56 -11.18 4.51
C VAL A 51 -4.96 -12.58 4.65
N PRO A 52 -5.54 -13.62 4.03
CA PRO A 52 -4.95 -14.94 4.07
C PRO A 52 -3.58 -14.92 3.38
N PRO A 53 -2.58 -15.67 3.88
CA PRO A 53 -1.33 -15.85 3.14
C PRO A 53 -1.69 -16.39 1.76
N MET A 54 -1.16 -15.76 0.71
CA MET A 54 -1.35 -16.25 -0.65
C MET A 54 -1.03 -17.74 -0.67
N PRO A 55 -1.95 -18.60 -1.15
CA PRO A 55 -1.64 -20.01 -1.32
C PRO A 55 -0.36 -20.09 -2.14
N VAL A 56 0.62 -20.86 -1.70
CA VAL A 56 1.81 -21.19 -2.49
C VAL A 56 1.38 -22.13 -3.62
N GLY A 57 0.52 -21.65 -4.51
CA GLY A 57 0.11 -22.33 -5.72
C GLY A 57 1.14 -22.02 -6.80
N ASN A 58 2.06 -22.95 -7.04
CA ASN A 58 2.96 -22.97 -8.20
C ASN A 58 4.03 -21.87 -8.31
N ALA A 59 4.81 -21.63 -7.25
CA ALA A 59 6.14 -21.02 -7.40
C ALA A 59 7.17 -21.96 -8.08
N GLY A 60 6.79 -23.21 -8.39
CA GLY A 60 7.68 -24.25 -8.97
C GLY A 60 7.34 -24.72 -10.39
N ALA A 61 6.36 -24.13 -11.10
CA ALA A 61 5.90 -24.67 -12.40
C ALA A 61 6.20 -23.76 -13.61
N ARG A 62 7.28 -22.97 -13.57
CA ARG A 62 7.74 -22.17 -14.72
C ARG A 62 9.25 -22.21 -15.01
N PHE A 63 9.94 -23.22 -14.51
CA PHE A 63 11.28 -23.58 -14.99
C PHE A 63 11.35 -25.08 -15.23
N GLU A 64 10.66 -25.56 -16.26
CA GLU A 64 11.02 -26.80 -16.95
C GLU A 64 10.41 -26.79 -18.36
N MET A 65 11.33 -26.78 -19.34
CA MET A 65 11.26 -27.01 -20.80
C MET A 65 10.31 -26.18 -21.68
#